data_AF-A0A2R7K5I8-F1
#
_entry.id   AF-A0A2R7K5I8-F1
#
_cell.length_a   1.000
_cell.length_b   1.000
_cell.length_c   1.000
_cell.angle_alpha   90.00
_cell.angle_beta   90.00
_cell.angle_gamma   90.00
#
_symmetry.space_group_name_H-M   'P 1'
#
loop_
_entity.id
_entity.type
_entity.pdbx_description
1 polymer ?
#
loop_
_entity_poly.entity_id
_entity_poly.type
_entity_poly.pdbx_seq_one_letter_code
_entity_poly.pdbx_strand_id
1 'polypeptide(L)'
;MEQSGHKVDKYYIKKVDADKKSIYCYHDVMGELLIPTHKHDKAQMLYAEGDVVFVTTETKTYFLPARHFIWIPSGVEHSIQPKSENVMM
;
A
#
# COMPACT_ATOMS: atom_id res chain seq x y z
N MET A 1 27.66 -0.92 -13.55
CA MET A 1 26.66 -0.72 -14.62
C MET A 1 25.34 -0.42 -13.92
N GLU A 2 25.04 0.86 -13.73
CA GLU A 2 23.83 1.32 -13.05
C GLU A 2 22.61 0.92 -13.89
N GLN A 3 21.80 -0.01 -13.39
CA GLN A 3 20.52 -0.30 -14.03
C GLN A 3 19.55 0.82 -13.65
N SER A 4 19.25 1.62 -14.67
CA SER A 4 18.24 2.66 -14.75
C SER A 4 16.93 2.25 -14.07
N GLY A 5 16.56 2.99 -13.02
CA GLY A 5 15.30 2.79 -12.31
C GLY A 5 14.11 3.03 -13.23
N HIS A 6 13.41 1.95 -13.58
CA HIS A 6 12.02 2.04 -14.00
C HIS A 6 11.22 2.60 -12.82
N LYS A 7 10.95 3.91 -12.82
CA LYS A 7 9.89 4.49 -12.00
C LYS A 7 8.57 3.93 -12.51
N VAL A 8 8.16 2.78 -11.97
CA VAL A 8 6.81 2.27 -12.15
C VAL A 8 5.89 3.33 -11.55
N ASP A 9 5.24 4.10 -12.42
CA ASP A 9 4.25 5.08 -12.03
C ASP A 9 2.98 4.33 -11.59
N LYS A 10 3.04 3.81 -10.36
CA LYS A 10 2.00 2.96 -9.77
C LYS A 10 0.76 3.80 -9.55
N TYR A 11 -0.16 3.73 -10.51
CA TYR A 11 -1.38 4.54 -10.58
C TYR A 11 -2.20 4.51 -9.28
N TYR A 12 -2.17 3.41 -8.53
CA TYR A 12 -2.90 3.26 -7.28
C TYR A 12 -2.29 4.07 -6.12
N ILE A 13 -1.05 4.54 -6.20
CA ILE A 13 -0.48 5.49 -5.22
C ILE A 13 -0.98 6.91 -5.54
N LYS A 14 -0.93 7.33 -6.80
CA LYS A 14 -1.26 8.72 -7.16
C LYS A 14 -2.76 9.02 -7.23
N LYS A 15 -3.59 8.03 -7.58
CA LYS A 15 -5.04 8.23 -7.74
C LYS A 15 -5.77 8.45 -6.43
N VAL A 16 -5.22 8.00 -5.30
CA VAL A 16 -5.81 8.17 -3.96
C VAL A 16 -6.11 9.64 -3.68
N ASP A 17 -5.17 10.53 -3.99
CA ASP A 17 -5.26 11.96 -3.67
C ASP A 17 -5.74 12.83 -4.84
N ALA A 18 -6.09 12.24 -5.99
CA ALA A 18 -6.41 12.97 -7.21
C ALA A 18 -7.67 13.87 -7.11
N ASP A 19 -8.71 13.40 -6.41
CA ASP A 19 -9.90 14.19 -6.11
C ASP A 19 -10.12 14.27 -4.59
N LYS A 20 -9.93 15.46 -4.01
CA LYS A 20 -10.03 15.68 -2.56
C LYS A 20 -11.40 15.34 -1.96
N LYS A 21 -12.47 15.31 -2.76
CA LYS A 21 -13.84 15.05 -2.30
C LYS A 21 -14.28 13.60 -2.46
N SER A 22 -13.45 12.75 -3.05
CA SER A 22 -13.79 11.35 -3.31
C SER A 22 -13.12 10.39 -2.34
N ILE A 23 -13.64 9.17 -2.30
CA ILE A 23 -12.96 8.00 -1.75
C ILE A 23 -12.46 7.18 -2.94
N TYR A 24 -11.17 6.85 -2.95
CA TYR A 24 -10.60 5.93 -3.93
C TYR A 24 -10.67 4.51 -3.38
N CYS A 25 -11.18 3.57 -4.17
CA CYS A 25 -11.22 2.16 -3.82
C CYS A 25 -10.37 1.40 -4.83
N TYR A 26 -9.47 0.56 -4.32
CA TYR A 26 -8.70 -0.40 -5.08
C TYR A 26 -8.98 -1.77 -4.49
N HIS A 27 -9.19 -2.75 -5.35
CA HIS A 27 -9.40 -4.13 -4.97
C HIS A 27 -8.90 -5.01 -6.11
N ASP A 28 -7.74 -5.61 -5.95
CA ASP A 28 -7.14 -6.52 -6.93
C ASP A 28 -6.07 -7.40 -6.28
N VAL A 29 -5.55 -8.37 -7.04
CA VAL A 29 -4.30 -9.05 -6.70
C VAL A 29 -3.17 -8.04 -6.77
N MET A 30 -2.32 -7.99 -5.75
CA MET A 30 -1.29 -6.96 -5.68
C MET A 30 -0.24 -7.12 -6.79
N GLY A 31 0.12 -8.36 -7.14
CA GLY A 31 1.04 -8.66 -8.24
C GLY A 31 2.47 -8.15 -8.03
N GLU A 32 2.76 -7.58 -6.87
CA GLU A 32 4.04 -6.98 -6.53
C GLU A 32 4.39 -7.25 -5.07
N LEU A 33 5.67 -7.49 -4.80
CA LEU A 33 6.15 -7.77 -3.44
C LEU A 33 6.50 -6.52 -2.63
N LEU A 34 6.51 -5.33 -3.25
CA LEU A 34 6.85 -4.09 -2.54
C LEU A 34 6.17 -2.88 -3.16
N ILE A 35 5.40 -2.18 -2.33
CA ILE A 35 5.03 -0.78 -2.52
C ILE A 35 6.04 0.07 -1.74
N PRO A 36 6.93 0.82 -2.42
CA PRO A 36 7.93 1.65 -1.77
C PRO A 36 7.29 2.66 -0.81
N THR A 37 8.09 3.21 0.10
CA THR A 37 7.63 4.23 1.04
C THR A 37 6.97 5.41 0.33
N HIS A 38 5.75 5.74 0.75
CA HIS A 38 4.96 6.85 0.24
C HIS A 38 4.02 7.37 1.33
N LYS A 39 3.27 8.42 1.03
CA LYS A 39 2.24 8.99 1.90
C LYS A 39 1.07 9.52 1.09
N HIS A 40 -0.06 9.65 1.76
CA HIS A 40 -1.29 10.20 1.20
C HIS A 40 -1.77 11.39 2.02
N ASP A 41 -2.44 12.34 1.36
CA ASP A 41 -3.17 13.42 2.03
C ASP A 41 -4.45 12.89 2.68
N LYS A 42 -5.01 11.80 2.15
CA LYS A 42 -6.12 11.07 2.76
C LYS A 42 -5.61 9.96 3.68
N ALA A 43 -6.45 9.57 4.65
CA ALA A 43 -6.20 8.35 5.40
C ALA A 43 -6.57 7.12 4.56
N GLN A 44 -5.90 5.99 4.83
CA GLN A 44 -6.05 4.75 4.08
C GLN A 44 -6.53 3.62 4.99
N MET A 45 -7.51 2.87 4.53
CA MET A 45 -7.88 1.58 5.10
C MET A 45 -7.37 0.49 4.17
N LEU A 46 -6.52 -0.40 4.68
CA LEU A 46 -5.99 -1.53 3.94
C LEU A 46 -6.59 -2.81 4.51
N TYR A 47 -7.21 -3.62 3.66
CA TYR A 47 -7.77 -4.92 4.02
C TYR A 47 -6.99 -6.01 3.29
N ALA A 48 -6.52 -7.02 4.00
CA ALA A 48 -5.92 -8.20 3.37
C ALA A 48 -6.98 -9.31 3.30
N GLU A 49 -7.42 -9.72 2.11
CA GLU A 49 -8.40 -10.81 1.99
C GLU A 49 -7.77 -12.16 2.34
N GLY A 50 -6.52 -12.37 1.91
CA GLY A 50 -5.75 -13.60 2.12
C GLY A 50 -4.26 -13.32 2.34
N ASP A 51 -3.57 -14.32 2.91
CA ASP A 51 -2.13 -14.27 3.24
C ASP A 51 -1.79 -13.07 4.17
N VAL A 52 -0.52 -12.67 4.26
CA VAL A 52 -0.03 -11.64 5.19
C VAL A 52 0.45 -10.41 4.43
N VAL A 53 0.21 -9.24 5.00
CA VAL A 53 0.82 -7.97 4.57
C VAL A 53 1.61 -7.36 5.71
N PHE A 54 2.82 -6.86 5.41
CA PHE A 54 3.60 -6.05 6.34
C PHE A 54 3.45 -4.57 5.96
N VAL A 55 3.11 -3.73 6.93
CA VAL A 55 3.05 -2.27 6.74
C VAL A 55 4.13 -1.66 7.61
N THR A 56 5.13 -1.02 7.01
CA THR A 56 6.22 -0.39 7.77
C THR A 56 6.10 1.12 7.71
N THR A 57 6.00 1.77 8.86
CA THR A 57 6.13 3.22 9.01
C THR A 57 7.55 3.57 9.45
N GLU A 58 7.85 4.86 9.61
CA GLU A 58 9.13 5.33 10.14
C GLU A 58 9.51 4.68 11.50
N THR A 59 8.52 4.36 12.34
CA THR A 59 8.76 3.94 13.73
C THR A 59 8.46 2.47 14.01
N LYS A 60 7.63 1.82 13.18
CA LYS A 60 7.08 0.48 13.47
C LYS A 60 6.81 -0.30 12.20
N THR A 61 6.92 -1.63 12.30
CA THR A 61 6.36 -2.56 11.33
C THR A 61 5.16 -3.25 11.93
N TYR A 62 4.05 -3.21 11.21
CA TYR A 62 2.80 -3.88 11.54
C TYR A 62 2.67 -5.16 10.73
N PHE A 63 2.28 -6.23 11.40
CA PHE A 63 1.89 -7.49 10.78
C PHE A 63 0.37 -7.49 10.61
N LEU A 64 -0.10 -7.50 9.36
CA LEU A 64 -1.52 -7.57 9.01
C LEU A 64 -1.84 -8.98 8.49
N PRO A 65 -2.50 -9.84 9.28
CA PRO A 65 -2.91 -11.16 8.85
C PRO A 65 -4.11 -11.11 7.90
N ALA A 66 -4.35 -12.24 7.21
CA ALA A 66 -5.53 -12.43 6.39
C ALA A 66 -6.82 -12.09 7.14
N ARG A 67 -7.77 -11.52 6.40
CA ARG A 67 -9.11 -11.12 6.87
C ARG A 67 -9.10 -10.06 7.96
N HIS A 68 -8.04 -9.26 8.04
CA HIS A 68 -7.94 -8.11 8.93
C HIS A 68 -7.76 -6.83 8.12
N PHE A 69 -8.06 -5.70 8.76
CA PHE A 69 -7.78 -4.39 8.21
C PHE A 69 -6.87 -3.58 9.13
N ILE A 70 -6.12 -2.66 8.55
CA ILE A 70 -5.36 -1.64 9.25
C ILE A 70 -5.78 -0.25 8.76
N TRP A 71 -5.89 0.67 9.69
CA TRP A 71 -6.06 2.10 9.41
C TRP A 71 -4.71 2.79 9.43
N ILE A 72 -4.36 3.45 8.33
CA ILE A 72 -3.16 4.25 8.17
C ILE A 72 -3.61 5.71 8.14
N PRO A 73 -3.29 6.51 9.18
CA PRO A 73 -3.66 7.92 9.21
C PRO A 73 -3.06 8.72 8.04
N SER A 74 -3.76 9.80 7.66
CA SER A 74 -3.25 10.78 6.69
C SER A 74 -1.86 11.30 7.09
N GLY A 75 -0.99 11.48 6.10
CA GLY A 75 0.36 12.01 6.28
C GLY A 75 1.38 11.03 6.86
N VAL A 76 0.99 9.80 7.22
CA VAL A 76 1.92 8.77 7.70
C VAL A 76 2.67 8.17 6.51
N GLU A 77 4.00 8.35 6.50
CA GLU A 77 4.87 7.65 5.56
C GLU A 77 4.89 6.16 5.87
N HIS A 78 4.62 5.35 4.85
CA HIS A 78 4.56 3.90 4.99
C HIS A 78 4.95 3.19 3.70
N SER A 79 5.49 1.97 3.85
CA SER A 79 5.67 1.00 2.78
C SER A 79 4.79 -0.23 3.05
N ILE A 80 4.43 -0.94 1.98
CA ILE A 80 3.58 -2.13 2.03
C ILE A 80 4.34 -3.28 1.38
N GLN A 81 4.46 -4.38 2.09
CA GLN A 81 5.14 -5.59 1.63
C GLN A 81 4.21 -6.79 1.81
N PRO A 82 3.50 -7.21 0.75
CA PRO A 82 2.75 -8.46 0.76
C PRO A 82 3.71 -9.64 0.90
N LYS A 83 3.25 -10.72 1.54
CA LYS A 83 4.05 -11.94 1.71
C LYS A 83 4.27 -12.69 0.39
N SER A 84 3.33 -12.57 -0.54
CA SER A 84 3.36 -13.13 -1.89
C SER A 84 2.68 -12.20 -2.89
N GLU A 85 2.95 -12.39 -4.18
CA GLU A 85 2.34 -11.60 -5.27
C GLU A 85 0.83 -11.87 -5.43
N ASN A 86 0.33 -12.95 -4.82
CA ASN A 86 -1.06 -13.40 -4.91
C ASN A 86 -1.97 -12.81 -3.83
N VAL A 87 -1.44 -11.94 -2.95
CA VAL A 87 -2.24 -11.28 -1.92
C VAL A 87 -3.26 -10.36 -2.60
N MET A 88 -4.54 -10.53 -2.24
CA MET A 88 -5.63 -9.67 -2.67
C MET A 88 -5.91 -8.62 -1.59
N MET A 89 -5.99 -7.35 -2.00
CA MET A 89 -6.19 -6.21 -1.10
C MET A 89 -6.91 -5.04 -1.77
#